data_AF-A0A6G2DEI3-F1
#
_entry.id   AF-A0A6G2DEI3-F1
#
_cell.length_a   1.000
_cell.length_b   1.000
_cell.length_c   1.000
_cell.angle_alpha   90.00
_cell.angle_beta   90.00
_cell.angle_gamma   90.00
#
_symmetry.space_group_name_H-M   'P 1'
#
loop_
_entity.id
_entity.type
_entity.pdbx_description
1 polymer ?
#
loop_
_entity_poly.entity_id
_entity_poly.type
_entity_poly.pdbx_seq_one_letter_code
_entity_poly.pdbx_strand_id
1 'polypeptide(L)'
;SNGTYKQHISLEQVPSNPNSYFVKVKSSSFKDVYLPVASISEERKNDKILYKITAKVEKLQQEIESRYKDNFTFYLAKKGTEETTNFTSFSNLVKAINQNPSGTYHLAASLNANEVELGPDERSYIKDTFTGRLIGEKDGKNYAIYN
;
A
#
# COMPACT_ATOMS: atom_id res chain seq x y z
N SER A 1 -0.91 4.82 -14.51
CA SER A 1 -1.10 4.45 -15.95
C SER A 1 -2.28 5.27 -16.46
N ASN A 2 -2.34 5.58 -17.76
CA ASN A 2 -3.23 6.61 -18.35
C ASN A 2 -2.90 8.06 -17.93
N GLY A 3 -1.62 8.37 -17.66
CA GLY A 3 -1.19 9.72 -17.28
C GLY A 3 -1.49 10.11 -15.83
N THR A 4 -2.20 9.27 -15.07
CA THR A 4 -2.44 9.46 -13.64
C THR A 4 -1.48 8.61 -12.79
N TYR A 5 -1.03 9.20 -11.69
CA TYR A 5 -0.21 8.53 -10.68
C TYR A 5 -1.10 7.95 -9.59
N LYS A 6 -0.84 6.70 -9.22
CA LYS A 6 -1.55 6.00 -8.15
C LYS A 6 -0.60 5.68 -7.02
N GLN A 7 -1.03 5.94 -5.79
CA GLN A 7 -0.27 5.55 -4.61
C GLN A 7 -0.41 4.04 -4.39
N HIS A 8 0.73 3.36 -4.23
CA HIS A 8 0.79 1.95 -3.86
C HIS A 8 1.32 1.84 -2.43
N ILE A 9 0.47 1.43 -1.49
CA ILE A 9 0.90 1.12 -0.10
C ILE A 9 1.25 -0.36 0.10
N SER A 10 0.92 -1.19 -0.87
CA SER A 10 1.29 -2.60 -0.99
C SER A 10 1.39 -2.98 -2.47
N LEU A 11 2.02 -4.12 -2.76
CA LEU A 11 2.06 -4.71 -4.09
C LEU A 11 1.55 -6.15 -4.02
N GLU A 12 0.85 -6.60 -5.06
CA GLU A 12 0.41 -8.01 -5.19
C GLU A 12 1.57 -8.91 -5.63
N GLN A 13 2.41 -8.38 -6.52
CA GLN A 13 3.57 -9.04 -7.10
C GLN A 13 4.63 -8.00 -7.50
N VAL A 14 5.84 -8.47 -7.78
CA VAL A 14 6.88 -7.61 -8.38
C VAL A 14 6.39 -7.14 -9.76
N PRO A 15 6.31 -5.82 -10.03
CA PRO A 15 5.86 -5.33 -11.32
C PRO A 15 6.90 -5.64 -12.41
N SER A 16 6.41 -5.91 -13.62
CA SER A 16 7.26 -6.22 -14.79
C SER A 16 8.15 -5.06 -15.22
N ASN A 17 7.73 -3.81 -14.98
CA ASN A 17 8.50 -2.61 -15.27
C ASN A 17 8.64 -1.73 -14.01
N PRO A 18 9.71 -1.89 -13.21
CA PRO A 18 9.93 -1.05 -12.03
C PRO A 18 10.16 0.43 -12.37
N ASN A 19 10.60 0.74 -13.60
CA ASN A 19 10.90 2.11 -14.02
C ASN A 19 9.65 2.97 -14.20
N SER A 20 8.45 2.38 -14.22
CA SER A 20 7.19 3.13 -14.21
C SER A 20 6.79 3.63 -12.80
N TYR A 21 7.60 3.33 -11.78
CA TYR A 21 7.36 3.72 -10.39
C TYR A 21 8.34 4.78 -9.94
N PHE A 22 7.90 5.61 -9.00
CA PHE A 22 8.75 6.51 -8.22
C PHE A 22 8.33 6.44 -6.76
N VAL A 23 9.27 6.74 -5.86
CA VAL A 23 8.99 6.95 -4.44
C VAL A 23 8.81 8.44 -4.21
N LYS A 24 7.68 8.82 -3.61
CA LYS A 24 7.45 10.18 -3.12
C LYS A 24 7.89 10.26 -1.66
N VAL A 25 8.97 10.98 -1.39
CA VAL A 25 9.48 11.23 -0.04
C VAL A 25 8.89 12.56 0.45
N LYS A 26 8.05 12.50 1.49
CA LYS A 26 7.51 13.68 2.17
C LYS A 26 8.42 14.08 3.32
N SER A 27 8.63 15.37 3.51
CA SER A 27 9.43 15.94 4.60
C SER A 27 8.71 17.12 5.24
N SER A 28 8.87 17.26 6.55
CA SER A 28 8.39 18.43 7.29
C SER A 28 9.30 19.66 7.10
N SER A 29 10.53 19.46 6.64
CA SER A 29 11.58 20.48 6.62
C SER A 29 11.94 20.96 5.22
N PHE A 30 11.49 20.26 4.18
CA PHE A 30 11.78 20.59 2.78
C PHE A 30 10.68 20.07 1.85
N LYS A 31 10.71 20.52 0.59
CA LYS A 31 9.73 20.11 -0.43
C LYS A 31 9.78 18.61 -0.68
N ASP A 32 8.62 18.04 -1.02
CA ASP A 32 8.51 16.64 -1.45
C ASP A 32 9.50 16.32 -2.58
N VAL A 33 10.17 15.17 -2.49
CA VAL A 33 11.12 14.69 -3.49
C VAL A 33 10.57 13.43 -4.16
N TYR A 34 10.73 13.36 -5.48
CA TYR A 34 10.34 12.23 -6.31
C TYR A 34 11.60 11.47 -6.73
N LEU A 35 11.75 10.24 -6.26
CA LEU A 35 12.89 9.39 -6.55
C LEU A 35 12.49 8.27 -7.51
N PRO A 36 13.10 8.16 -8.71
CA PRO A 36 12.83 7.05 -9.61
C PRO A 36 13.23 5.72 -8.99
N VAL A 37 12.38 4.72 -9.16
CA VAL A 37 12.66 3.35 -8.73
C VAL A 37 13.62 2.71 -9.73
N ALA A 38 14.70 2.15 -9.22
CA ALA A 38 15.68 1.38 -10.00
C ALA A 38 15.39 -0.12 -9.96
N SER A 39 14.89 -0.64 -8.84
CA SER A 39 14.50 -2.05 -8.72
C SER A 39 13.44 -2.28 -7.65
N ILE A 40 12.66 -3.34 -7.86
CA ILE A 40 11.74 -3.90 -6.88
C ILE A 40 12.00 -5.41 -6.82
N SER A 41 12.21 -5.95 -5.62
CA SER A 41 12.47 -7.38 -5.42
C SER A 41 11.80 -7.90 -4.16
N GLU A 42 11.48 -9.19 -4.10
CA GLU A 42 11.06 -9.82 -2.85
C GLU A 42 12.26 -9.97 -1.90
N GLU A 43 12.08 -9.65 -0.62
CA GLU A 43 13.05 -9.87 0.45
C GLU A 43 12.32 -10.47 1.67
N ARG A 44 12.87 -11.55 2.25
CA ARG A 44 12.33 -12.14 3.48
C ARG A 44 12.97 -11.48 4.70
N LYS A 45 12.15 -10.91 5.57
CA LYS A 45 12.56 -10.32 6.85
C LYS A 45 11.61 -10.76 7.96
N ASN A 46 12.15 -11.27 9.06
CA ASN A 46 11.37 -11.70 10.25
C ASN A 46 10.16 -12.58 9.86
N ASP A 47 10.41 -13.60 9.03
CA ASP A 47 9.41 -14.53 8.47
C ASP A 47 8.28 -13.91 7.63
N LYS A 48 8.43 -12.63 7.25
CA LYS A 48 7.52 -11.93 6.32
C LYS A 48 8.20 -11.71 4.98
N ILE A 49 7.45 -11.92 3.90
CA ILE A 49 7.86 -11.53 2.55
C ILE A 49 7.48 -10.05 2.36
N LEU A 50 8.46 -9.21 2.07
CA LEU A 50 8.32 -7.79 1.78
C LEU A 50 8.83 -7.50 0.36
N TYR A 51 8.34 -6.43 -0.25
CA TYR A 51 8.92 -5.88 -1.46
C TYR A 51 9.93 -4.81 -1.10
N LYS A 52 11.21 -5.08 -1.39
CA LYS A 52 12.31 -4.14 -1.29
C LYS A 52 12.33 -3.27 -2.54
N ILE A 53 12.25 -1.96 -2.34
CA ILE A 53 12.28 -0.96 -3.41
C ILE A 53 13.60 -0.19 -3.28
N THR A 54 14.40 -0.20 -4.35
CA THR A 54 15.63 0.60 -4.44
C THR A 54 15.39 1.79 -5.33
N ALA A 55 15.52 2.99 -4.79
CA ALA A 55 15.47 4.23 -5.56
C ALA A 55 16.89 4.78 -5.78
N LYS A 56 17.18 5.24 -7.00
CA LYS A 56 18.53 5.67 -7.40
C LYS A 56 18.48 6.98 -8.19
N VAL A 57 19.24 7.98 -7.75
CA VAL A 57 19.63 9.14 -8.56
C VAL A 57 21.11 9.43 -8.33
N GLU A 58 21.70 10.21 -9.21
CA GLU A 58 23.13 10.55 -9.12
C GLU A 58 23.43 11.26 -7.78
N LYS A 59 24.47 10.79 -7.08
CA LYS A 59 24.96 11.33 -5.79
C LYS A 59 23.94 11.31 -4.64
N LEU A 60 22.90 10.46 -4.71
CA LEU A 60 21.97 10.27 -3.60
C LEU A 60 22.54 9.31 -2.54
N GLN A 61 22.72 9.83 -1.32
CA GLN A 61 23.19 9.06 -0.16
C GLN A 61 22.13 9.01 0.93
N GLN A 62 21.90 7.82 1.48
CA GLN A 62 21.06 7.60 2.67
C GLN A 62 21.95 7.36 3.88
N GLU A 63 21.70 8.08 4.98
CA GLU A 63 22.30 7.73 6.27
C GLU A 63 21.48 6.62 6.93
N ILE A 64 22.11 5.48 7.18
CA ILE A 64 21.55 4.37 7.96
C ILE A 64 22.59 3.99 9.01
N GLU A 65 22.20 4.02 10.29
CA GLU A 65 23.10 3.65 11.40
C GLU A 65 24.44 4.43 11.37
N SER A 66 24.36 5.75 11.12
CA SER A 66 25.53 6.66 11.03
C SER A 66 26.53 6.32 9.93
N ARG A 67 26.09 5.61 8.88
CA ARG A 67 26.88 5.35 7.67
C ARG A 67 26.11 5.81 6.44
N TYR A 68 26.82 6.43 5.50
CA TYR A 68 26.28 6.75 4.19
C TYR A 68 26.25 5.50 3.32
N LYS A 69 25.09 5.22 2.74
CA LYS A 69 24.89 4.18 1.72
C LYS A 69 24.40 4.81 0.44
N ASP A 70 24.89 4.29 -0.67
CA ASP A 70 24.37 4.67 -1.99
C ASP A 70 22.97 4.09 -2.18
N ASN A 71 22.09 4.88 -2.81
CA ASN A 71 20.68 4.58 -3.05
C ASN A 71 19.82 4.61 -1.77
N PHE A 72 18.51 4.76 -1.95
CA PHE A 72 17.54 4.63 -0.87
C PHE A 72 16.80 3.30 -0.97
N THR A 73 16.70 2.60 0.16
CA THR A 73 15.92 1.35 0.25
C THR A 73 14.64 1.57 1.05
N PHE A 74 13.52 1.17 0.48
CA PHE A 74 12.21 1.16 1.13
C PHE A 74 11.62 -0.26 1.12
N TYR A 75 10.66 -0.50 2.01
CA TYR A 75 9.97 -1.78 2.13
C TYR A 75 8.46 -1.57 2.04
N LEU A 76 7.80 -2.32 1.17
CA LEU A 76 6.34 -2.43 1.12
C LEU A 76 5.91 -3.84 1.54
N ALA A 77 4.74 -3.91 2.17
CA ALA A 77 4.12 -5.19 2.47
C ALA A 77 3.63 -5.87 1.18
N LYS A 78 3.67 -7.21 1.17
CA LYS A 78 2.95 -8.00 0.18
C LYS A 78 1.46 -7.96 0.49
N LYS A 79 0.66 -7.63 -0.52
CA LYS A 79 -0.79 -7.64 -0.40
C LYS A 79 -1.28 -9.07 -0.17
N GLY A 80 -2.16 -9.27 0.82
CA GLY A 80 -2.82 -10.57 1.03
C GLY A 80 -3.64 -10.97 -0.19
N THR A 81 -3.57 -12.23 -0.63
CA THR A 81 -4.26 -12.67 -1.85
C THR A 81 -5.66 -13.24 -1.58
N GLU A 82 -5.93 -13.70 -0.37
CA GLU A 82 -7.19 -14.36 0.02
C GLU A 82 -7.67 -13.88 1.40
N GLU A 83 -7.97 -12.59 1.50
CA GLU A 83 -8.51 -12.00 2.71
C GLU A 83 -10.04 -12.13 2.70
N THR A 84 -10.60 -12.89 3.64
CA THR A 84 -12.05 -13.10 3.76
C THR A 84 -12.63 -12.43 5.01
N THR A 85 -11.88 -12.42 6.11
CA THR A 85 -12.32 -11.85 7.40
C THR A 85 -11.38 -10.76 7.91
N ASN A 86 -10.07 -10.91 7.72
CA ASN A 86 -9.06 -10.00 8.25
C ASN A 86 -8.32 -9.32 7.09
N PHE A 87 -8.42 -8.00 6.99
CA PHE A 87 -7.99 -7.26 5.81
C PHE A 87 -6.78 -6.38 6.09
N THR A 88 -5.76 -6.49 5.24
CA THR A 88 -4.59 -5.60 5.19
C THR A 88 -4.57 -4.74 3.93
N SER A 89 -5.55 -4.91 3.05
CA SER A 89 -5.73 -4.12 1.82
C SER A 89 -7.16 -3.59 1.70
N PHE A 90 -7.29 -2.31 1.36
CA PHE A 90 -8.59 -1.68 1.11
C PHE A 90 -9.27 -2.28 -0.12
N SER A 91 -8.51 -2.54 -1.18
CA SER A 91 -9.06 -3.14 -2.40
C SER A 91 -9.62 -4.55 -2.19
N ASN A 92 -8.98 -5.37 -1.34
CA ASN A 92 -9.54 -6.66 -0.93
C ASN A 92 -10.79 -6.51 -0.07
N LEU A 93 -10.79 -5.57 0.88
CA LEU A 93 -11.95 -5.30 1.74
C LEU A 93 -13.16 -4.90 0.90
N VAL A 94 -12.99 -3.94 -0.02
CA VAL A 94 -14.04 -3.49 -0.94
C VAL A 94 -14.57 -4.65 -1.77
N LYS A 95 -13.68 -5.50 -2.31
CA LYS A 95 -14.07 -6.69 -3.06
C LYS A 95 -14.91 -7.64 -2.20
N ALA A 96 -14.48 -7.91 -0.97
CA ALA A 96 -15.16 -8.84 -0.08
C ALA A 96 -16.52 -8.33 0.40
N ILE A 97 -16.64 -7.03 0.69
CA ILE A 97 -17.93 -6.40 1.07
C ILE A 97 -18.90 -6.45 -0.11
N ASN A 98 -18.45 -6.11 -1.32
CA ASN A 98 -19.31 -6.17 -2.52
C ASN A 98 -19.75 -7.60 -2.87
N GLN A 99 -19.01 -8.63 -2.44
CA GLN A 99 -19.41 -10.03 -2.62
C GLN A 99 -20.40 -10.51 -1.53
N ASN A 100 -20.37 -9.93 -0.33
CA ASN A 100 -21.25 -10.31 0.78
C ASN A 100 -21.59 -9.12 1.69
N PRO A 101 -22.54 -8.24 1.31
CA PRO A 101 -22.79 -6.99 2.04
C PRO A 101 -23.22 -7.14 3.51
N SER A 102 -23.63 -8.34 3.95
CA SER A 102 -24.03 -8.65 5.33
C SER A 102 -22.91 -9.29 6.17
N GLY A 103 -21.71 -9.45 5.61
CA GLY A 103 -20.56 -10.06 6.29
C GLY A 103 -20.03 -9.28 7.50
N THR A 104 -19.17 -9.93 8.28
CA THR A 104 -18.38 -9.29 9.34
C THR A 104 -16.91 -9.25 8.94
N TYR A 105 -16.35 -8.06 8.91
CA TYR A 105 -15.02 -7.75 8.38
C TYR A 105 -14.18 -7.05 9.44
N HIS A 106 -12.92 -7.47 9.57
CA HIS A 106 -11.96 -6.90 10.53
C HIS A 106 -10.79 -6.25 9.81
N LEU A 107 -10.39 -5.07 10.28
CA LEU A 107 -9.12 -4.48 9.91
C LEU A 107 -7.98 -5.20 10.63
N ALA A 108 -6.98 -5.66 9.88
CA ALA A 108 -5.74 -6.23 10.40
C ALA A 108 -4.53 -5.29 10.22
N ALA A 109 -4.74 -4.16 9.54
CA ALA A 109 -3.85 -3.02 9.43
C ALA A 109 -4.68 -1.77 9.15
N SER A 110 -4.11 -0.59 9.35
CA SER A 110 -4.70 0.64 8.82
C SER A 110 -4.60 0.64 7.30
N LEU A 111 -5.69 0.93 6.61
CA LEU A 111 -5.81 0.80 5.16
C LEU A 111 -5.77 2.16 4.48
N ASN A 112 -5.40 2.21 3.20
CA ASN A 112 -5.45 3.42 2.39
C ASN A 112 -6.50 3.29 1.29
N ALA A 113 -7.47 4.22 1.26
CA ALA A 113 -8.58 4.22 0.31
C ALA A 113 -8.13 4.41 -1.15
N ASN A 114 -6.98 5.04 -1.39
CA ASN A 114 -6.42 5.26 -2.74
C ASN A 114 -5.98 3.97 -3.45
N GLU A 115 -6.06 2.80 -2.79
CA GLU A 115 -5.89 1.52 -3.47
C GLU A 115 -7.00 1.23 -4.49
N VAL A 116 -8.19 1.81 -4.34
CA VAL A 116 -9.32 1.65 -5.26
C VAL A 116 -9.63 3.01 -5.87
N GLU A 117 -9.76 3.04 -7.19
CA GLU A 117 -10.21 4.23 -7.91
C GLU A 117 -11.70 4.03 -8.23
N LEU A 118 -12.51 5.03 -7.96
CA LEU A 118 -13.91 5.03 -8.39
C LEU A 118 -13.98 5.31 -9.88
N GLY A 119 -14.84 4.59 -10.58
CA GLY A 119 -15.21 4.95 -11.95
C GLY A 119 -15.83 6.36 -12.01
N PRO A 120 -15.84 7.00 -13.19
CA PRO A 120 -16.31 8.39 -13.35
C PRO A 120 -17.75 8.61 -12.86
N ASP A 121 -18.60 7.59 -12.90
CA ASP A 121 -20.00 7.63 -12.47
C ASP A 121 -20.24 6.93 -11.11
N GLU A 122 -19.21 6.35 -10.50
CA GLU A 122 -19.33 5.65 -9.22
C GLU A 122 -19.29 6.65 -8.05
N ARG A 123 -20.25 6.54 -7.13
CA ARG A 123 -20.35 7.42 -5.95
C ARG A 123 -19.84 6.79 -4.66
N SER A 124 -19.58 5.48 -4.67
CA SER A 124 -19.21 4.68 -3.50
C SER A 124 -18.38 3.48 -3.93
N TYR A 125 -17.42 3.08 -3.08
CA TYR A 125 -16.65 1.84 -3.27
C TYR A 125 -17.52 0.60 -3.07
N ILE A 126 -18.53 0.71 -2.20
CA ILE A 126 -19.51 -0.35 -1.93
C ILE A 126 -20.75 -0.08 -2.78
N LYS A 127 -21.11 -1.05 -3.62
CA LYS A 127 -22.10 -0.90 -4.69
C LYS A 127 -23.54 -1.13 -4.19
N ASP A 128 -23.70 -2.04 -3.24
CA ASP A 128 -24.98 -2.37 -2.61
C ASP A 128 -25.08 -1.82 -1.19
N THR A 129 -26.28 -1.91 -0.59
CA THR A 129 -26.48 -1.53 0.81
C THR A 129 -25.65 -2.43 1.74
N PHE A 130 -24.66 -1.85 2.41
CA PHE A 130 -23.90 -2.53 3.44
C PHE A 130 -24.77 -2.75 4.69
N THR A 131 -25.02 -4.00 5.04
CA THR A 131 -25.78 -4.41 6.23
C THR A 131 -24.94 -5.16 7.26
N GLY A 132 -23.65 -5.35 6.93
CA GLY A 132 -22.68 -6.07 7.75
C GLY A 132 -22.02 -5.22 8.82
N ARG A 133 -20.88 -5.71 9.31
CA ARG A 133 -20.06 -5.04 10.33
C ARG A 133 -18.63 -4.87 9.84
N LEU A 134 -18.10 -3.67 9.98
CA LEU A 134 -16.68 -3.38 9.80
C LEU A 134 -16.09 -3.03 11.15
N ILE A 135 -15.11 -3.83 11.61
CA ILE A 135 -14.53 -3.75 12.94
C ILE A 135 -13.08 -3.29 12.80
N GLY A 136 -12.79 -2.10 13.31
CA GLY A 136 -11.45 -1.49 13.28
C GLY A 136 -10.53 -1.94 14.42
N GLU A 137 -11.07 -2.64 15.42
CA GLU A 137 -10.30 -3.12 16.57
C GLU A 137 -9.90 -4.59 16.39
N LYS A 138 -8.62 -4.90 16.64
CA LYS A 138 -8.11 -6.27 16.72
C LYS A 138 -6.90 -6.34 17.64
N ASP A 139 -6.88 -7.34 18.53
CA ASP A 139 -5.79 -7.60 19.48
C ASP A 139 -5.41 -6.35 20.32
N GLY A 140 -6.40 -5.59 20.76
CA GLY A 140 -6.22 -4.36 21.55
C GLY A 140 -5.64 -3.17 20.78
N LYS A 141 -5.56 -3.26 19.44
CA LYS A 141 -5.12 -2.18 18.55
C LYS A 141 -6.27 -1.67 17.70
N ASN A 142 -6.29 -0.36 17.50
CA ASN A 142 -7.24 0.30 16.62
C ASN A 142 -6.61 0.60 15.25
N TYR A 143 -7.32 0.24 14.21
CA TYR A 143 -6.98 0.49 12.81
C TYR A 143 -8.06 1.36 12.18
N ALA A 144 -7.67 2.14 11.18
CA ALA A 144 -8.57 3.03 10.45
C ALA A 144 -8.30 2.98 8.95
N ILE A 145 -9.25 3.50 8.17
CA ILE A 145 -9.11 3.67 6.73
C ILE A 145 -8.82 5.15 6.48
N TYR A 146 -7.67 5.43 5.88
CA TYR A 146 -7.18 6.78 5.58
C TYR A 146 -7.21 7.07 4.08
N ASN A 147 -7.04 8.35 3.73
CA ASN A 147 -6.75 8.81 2.37
C ASN A 147 -5.33 9.38 2.35
#